data_AF-A0A1C7LMF6-F1
#
_entry.id   AF-A0A1C7LMF6-F1
#
_cell.length_a   1.000
_cell.length_b   1.000
_cell.length_c   1.000
_cell.angle_alpha   90.00
_cell.angle_beta   90.00
_cell.angle_gamma   90.00
#
_symmetry.space_group_name_H-M   'P 1'
#
loop_
_entity.id
_entity.type
_entity.pdbx_description
1 polymer ?
#
loop_
_entity_poly.entity_id
_entity_poly.type
_entity_poly.pdbx_seq_one_letter_code
_entity_poly.pdbx_strand_id
1 'polypeptide(L)'
;MDPNSTPWYSPLNELDDDDLDDPDWEPDSDSGDDLEHSRQREPSDSPHRQRTRRWRAELLQEGDISARVKEVLEFMKSRKLDLPLLLWAISWNVQDLVQDTAVQFERTALTSSEELPELFHRWYKPPRGHNRGIKSKGASCAITRFALDWVGNVVNQEMSVVGIGARESTDAVVSLASLRVDHKAEEEQA
;
A
#
# COMPACT_ATOMS: atom_id res chain seq x y z
N MET A 1 47.42 16.71 -26.98
CA MET A 1 47.04 16.24 -25.64
C MET A 1 45.54 16.07 -25.65
N ASP A 2 45.10 14.84 -25.96
CA ASP A 2 43.72 14.41 -25.75
C ASP A 2 43.59 13.80 -24.35
N PRO A 3 42.44 13.99 -23.68
CA PRO A 3 41.95 13.03 -22.73
C PRO A 3 40.58 12.51 -23.19
N ASN A 4 40.47 12.07 -24.44
CA ASN A 4 39.41 11.16 -24.86
C ASN A 4 40.05 9.80 -25.20
N SER A 5 40.19 8.99 -24.16
CA SER A 5 40.76 7.64 -24.16
C SER A 5 39.99 6.88 -23.08
N THR A 6 39.37 5.72 -23.29
CA THR A 6 39.32 4.79 -24.42
C THR A 6 37.98 4.01 -24.27
N PRO A 7 37.59 3.20 -25.26
CA PRO A 7 36.27 2.60 -25.44
C PRO A 7 36.11 1.31 -24.64
N TRP A 8 34.89 1.00 -24.23
CA TRP A 8 34.49 -0.35 -23.87
C TRP A 8 33.40 -0.78 -24.84
N TYR A 9 33.81 -1.38 -25.95
CA TYR A 9 32.95 -2.34 -26.63
C TYR A 9 33.86 -3.38 -27.26
N SER A 10 33.79 -4.60 -26.74
CA SER A 10 34.00 -5.84 -27.49
C SER A 10 33.45 -7.03 -26.70
N PRO A 11 33.06 -8.11 -27.39
CA PRO A 11 31.84 -8.88 -27.13
C PRO A 11 32.11 -10.39 -26.86
N LEU A 12 31.02 -11.16 -26.79
CA LEU A 12 30.86 -12.64 -26.86
C LEU A 12 30.74 -13.41 -25.53
N ASN A 13 29.49 -13.79 -25.23
CA ASN A 13 29.00 -15.17 -25.20
C ASN A 13 27.52 -15.03 -25.65
N GLU A 14 27.07 -15.48 -26.82
CA GLU A 14 26.90 -16.88 -27.22
C GLU A 14 26.41 -17.77 -26.08
N LEU A 15 25.08 -17.74 -25.89
CA LEU A 15 24.30 -18.93 -25.63
C LEU A 15 23.03 -18.84 -26.49
N ASP A 16 23.01 -19.65 -27.54
CA ASP A 16 21.79 -20.24 -28.08
C ASP A 16 21.00 -20.87 -26.93
N ASP A 17 19.69 -20.65 -26.96
CA ASP A 17 18.67 -21.62 -26.55
C ASP A 17 17.38 -21.19 -27.28
N ASP A 18 17.32 -21.60 -28.54
CA ASP A 18 16.05 -21.96 -29.18
C ASP A 18 15.33 -22.99 -28.28
N ASP A 19 14.00 -23.01 -28.36
CA ASP A 19 13.04 -23.90 -27.67
C ASP A 19 12.54 -23.44 -26.29
N LEU A 20 11.60 -22.49 -26.30
CA LEU A 20 10.45 -22.58 -25.40
C LEU A 20 9.18 -22.45 -26.24
N ASP A 21 8.69 -23.61 -26.66
CA ASP A 21 7.32 -23.91 -27.06
C ASP A 21 6.32 -23.00 -26.33
N ASP A 22 5.51 -22.28 -27.11
CA ASP A 22 4.25 -21.68 -26.66
C ASP A 22 3.37 -22.82 -26.14
N PRO A 23 3.05 -22.92 -24.83
CA PRO A 23 1.96 -23.78 -24.43
C PRO A 23 0.68 -23.13 -24.96
N ASP A 24 0.06 -23.81 -25.91
CA ASP A 24 -1.28 -23.58 -26.44
C ASP A 24 -2.26 -23.50 -25.26
N TRP A 25 -2.39 -22.30 -24.68
CA TRP A 25 -3.29 -22.04 -23.57
C TRP A 25 -4.70 -21.90 -24.14
N GLU A 26 -5.37 -23.03 -24.27
CA GLU A 26 -6.82 -23.05 -24.46
C GLU A 26 -7.47 -22.55 -23.16
N PRO A 27 -8.19 -21.42 -23.15
CA PRO A 27 -8.98 -21.05 -21.99
C PRO A 27 -10.17 -22.02 -21.93
N ASP A 28 -10.02 -23.09 -21.17
CA ASP A 28 -11.13 -23.93 -20.76
C ASP A 28 -12.17 -23.04 -20.10
N SER A 29 -13.27 -22.90 -20.84
CA SER A 29 -14.49 -22.28 -20.36
C SER A 29 -15.10 -23.19 -19.31
N ASP A 30 -15.55 -22.53 -18.24
CA ASP A 30 -16.59 -22.98 -17.32
C ASP A 30 -16.14 -23.85 -16.13
N SER A 31 -15.78 -23.18 -15.04
CA SER A 31 -16.31 -23.54 -13.73
C SER A 31 -16.30 -22.31 -12.83
N GLY A 32 -17.51 -21.83 -12.54
CA GLY A 32 -17.76 -20.69 -11.69
C GLY A 32 -17.17 -20.86 -10.30
N ASP A 33 -16.48 -19.82 -9.86
CA ASP A 33 -16.47 -19.45 -8.46
C ASP A 33 -16.72 -17.94 -8.40
N ASP A 34 -17.91 -17.59 -7.93
CA ASP A 34 -18.37 -16.22 -7.69
C ASP A 34 -17.53 -15.60 -6.56
N LEU A 35 -16.27 -15.30 -6.85
CA LEU A 35 -15.54 -14.28 -6.11
C LEU A 35 -16.02 -12.93 -6.63
N GLU A 36 -17.22 -12.52 -6.17
CA GLU A 36 -17.60 -11.11 -6.05
C GLU A 36 -16.62 -10.41 -5.10
N HIS A 37 -15.37 -10.24 -5.54
CA HIS A 37 -14.62 -9.05 -5.19
C HIS A 37 -15.51 -7.91 -5.65
N SER A 38 -16.10 -7.22 -4.68
CA SER A 38 -16.90 -6.03 -4.89
C SER A 38 -16.16 -5.16 -5.89
N ARG A 39 -16.58 -5.21 -7.16
CA ARG A 39 -16.15 -4.28 -8.19
C ARG A 39 -16.73 -2.97 -7.72
N GLN A 40 -16.03 -2.31 -6.79
CA GLN A 40 -16.29 -0.93 -6.43
C GLN A 40 -16.14 -0.20 -7.75
N ARG A 41 -17.29 0.04 -8.39
CA ARG A 41 -17.42 0.89 -9.55
C ARG A 41 -16.65 2.15 -9.20
N GLU A 42 -15.49 2.36 -9.82
CA GLU A 42 -14.73 3.60 -9.75
C GLU A 42 -15.76 4.72 -9.88
N PRO A 43 -16.10 5.43 -8.78
CA PRO A 43 -17.19 6.36 -8.82
C PRO A 43 -16.79 7.44 -9.81
N SER A 44 -17.69 7.76 -10.73
CA SER A 44 -17.72 9.07 -11.38
C SER A 44 -17.19 10.12 -10.41
N ASP A 45 -16.21 10.92 -10.86
CA ASP A 45 -15.39 11.81 -10.05
C ASP A 45 -16.16 12.38 -8.85
N SER A 46 -15.81 11.96 -7.63
CA SER A 46 -16.63 12.30 -6.45
C SER A 46 -16.71 13.83 -6.31
N PRO A 47 -17.83 14.39 -5.80
CA PRO A 47 -17.97 15.84 -5.62
C PRO A 47 -16.81 16.45 -4.82
N HIS A 48 -16.24 15.67 -3.90
CA HIS A 48 -15.08 16.05 -3.10
C HIS A 48 -13.81 16.22 -3.94
N ARG A 49 -13.52 15.27 -4.85
CA ARG A 49 -12.38 15.34 -5.77
C ARG A 49 -12.51 16.51 -6.72
N GLN A 50 -13.71 16.72 -7.26
CA GLN A 50 -13.98 17.86 -8.15
C GLN A 50 -13.73 19.20 -7.44
N ARG A 51 -14.18 19.35 -6.18
CA ARG A 51 -13.95 20.56 -5.38
C ARG A 51 -12.45 20.81 -5.17
N THR A 52 -11.71 19.80 -4.71
CA THR A 52 -10.27 19.92 -4.46
C THR A 52 -9.50 20.28 -5.73
N ARG A 53 -9.81 19.65 -6.87
CA ARG A 53 -9.18 19.97 -8.16
C ARG A 53 -9.46 21.39 -8.62
N ARG A 54 -10.71 21.86 -8.50
CA ARG A 54 -11.09 23.25 -8.84
C ARG A 54 -10.31 24.26 -8.01
N TRP A 55 -10.31 24.10 -6.68
CA TRP A 55 -9.56 24.99 -5.80
C TRP A 55 -8.06 24.94 -6.04
N ARG A 56 -7.49 23.77 -6.32
CA ARG A 56 -6.07 23.64 -6.69
C ARG A 56 -5.75 24.41 -7.97
N ALA A 57 -6.61 24.34 -8.98
CA ALA A 57 -6.43 25.08 -10.24
C ALA A 57 -6.52 26.61 -10.02
N GLU A 58 -7.50 27.07 -9.24
CA GLU A 58 -7.66 28.48 -8.88
C GLU A 58 -6.43 29.00 -8.10
N LEU A 59 -5.97 28.26 -7.09
CA LEU A 59 -4.80 28.63 -6.29
C LEU A 59 -3.52 28.69 -7.12
N LEU A 60 -3.39 27.83 -8.15
CA LEU A 60 -2.25 27.86 -9.07
C LEU A 60 -2.31 29.06 -10.02
N GLN A 61 -3.51 29.50 -10.43
CA GLN A 61 -3.67 30.71 -11.25
C GLN A 61 -3.40 31.98 -10.47
N GLU A 62 -3.86 32.06 -9.22
CA GLU A 62 -3.71 33.25 -8.38
C GLU A 62 -2.29 33.40 -7.80
N GLY A 63 -1.54 32.29 -7.65
CA GLY A 63 -0.15 32.30 -7.17
C GLY A 63 0.05 32.60 -5.68
N ASP A 64 -1.03 32.83 -4.93
CA ASP A 64 -1.00 33.29 -3.54
C ASP A 64 -1.19 32.17 -2.48
N ILE A 65 -1.02 30.91 -2.88
CA ILE A 65 -1.23 29.77 -1.98
C ILE A 65 -0.40 29.86 -0.69
N SER A 66 0.80 30.45 -0.77
CA SER A 66 1.70 30.57 0.39
C SER A 66 1.19 31.54 1.45
N ALA A 67 0.53 32.64 1.07
CA ALA A 67 -0.02 33.58 2.05
C ALA A 67 -1.23 32.98 2.76
N ARG A 68 -2.17 32.40 1.99
CA ARG A 68 -3.35 31.70 2.53
C ARG A 68 -2.98 30.61 3.52
N VAL A 69 -1.96 29.79 3.19
CA VAL A 69 -1.48 28.75 4.11
C VAL A 69 -0.93 29.37 5.40
N LYS A 70 -0.17 30.47 5.34
CA LYS A 70 0.34 31.15 6.54
C LYS A 70 -0.79 31.71 7.41
N GLU A 71 -1.82 32.29 6.80
CA GLU A 71 -3.00 32.79 7.52
C GLU A 71 -3.72 31.67 8.27
N VAL A 72 -3.93 30.53 7.61
CA VAL A 72 -4.53 29.34 8.26
C VAL A 72 -3.65 28.86 9.41
N LEU A 73 -2.34 28.78 9.23
CA LEU A 73 -1.42 28.35 10.29
C LEU A 73 -1.42 29.30 11.49
N GLU A 74 -1.50 30.62 11.27
CA GLU A 74 -1.63 31.57 12.38
C GLU A 74 -3.00 31.50 13.06
N PHE A 75 -4.07 31.28 12.30
CA PHE A 75 -5.38 31.03 12.88
C PHE A 75 -5.38 29.78 13.77
N MET A 76 -4.77 28.68 13.31
CA MET A 76 -4.63 27.45 14.09
C MET A 76 -3.85 27.68 15.39
N LYS A 77 -2.72 28.39 15.32
CA LYS A 77 -1.95 28.78 16.52
C LYS A 77 -2.78 29.60 17.51
N SER A 78 -3.60 30.54 17.02
CA SER A 78 -4.50 31.34 17.88
C SER A 78 -5.52 30.47 18.63
N ARG A 79 -5.86 29.30 18.08
CA ARG A 79 -6.74 28.30 18.69
C ARG A 79 -6.00 27.23 19.50
N LYS A 80 -4.68 27.36 19.67
CA LYS A 80 -3.81 26.35 20.30
C LYS A 80 -3.95 24.97 19.64
N LEU A 81 -4.16 24.96 18.33
CA LEU A 81 -4.27 23.75 17.52
C LEU A 81 -3.10 23.73 16.54
N ASP A 82 -2.44 22.59 16.40
CA ASP A 82 -1.41 22.38 15.38
C ASP A 82 -1.91 21.43 14.29
N LEU A 83 -1.20 21.40 13.16
CA LEU A 83 -1.59 20.57 12.02
C LEU A 83 -1.67 19.07 12.37
N PRO A 84 -0.72 18.49 13.14
CA PRO A 84 -0.84 17.11 13.59
C PRO A 84 -2.09 16.83 14.42
N LEU A 85 -2.44 17.69 15.39
CA LEU A 85 -3.64 17.48 16.21
C LEU A 85 -4.92 17.66 15.41
N LEU A 86 -4.95 18.58 14.43
CA LEU A 86 -6.08 18.73 13.53
C LEU A 86 -6.31 17.45 12.72
N LEU A 87 -5.25 16.91 12.09
CA LEU A 87 -5.35 15.67 11.31
C LEU A 87 -5.71 14.48 12.20
N TRP A 88 -5.15 14.40 13.41
CA TRP A 88 -5.50 13.36 14.38
C TRP A 88 -6.98 13.42 14.77
N ALA A 89 -7.49 14.62 15.10
CA ALA A 89 -8.88 14.80 15.52
C ALA A 89 -9.88 14.45 14.41
N ILE A 90 -9.59 14.84 13.16
CA ILE A 90 -10.43 14.52 12.00
C ILE A 90 -10.40 13.01 11.69
N SER A 91 -9.29 12.32 11.98
CA SER A 91 -9.09 10.89 11.71
C SER A 91 -9.76 9.97 12.74
N TRP A 92 -11.06 10.19 13.02
CA TRP A 92 -11.92 9.38 13.90
C TRP A 92 -11.49 9.29 15.38
N ASN A 93 -10.51 10.08 15.83
CA ASN A 93 -10.04 10.01 17.21
C ASN A 93 -10.88 10.82 18.22
N VAL A 94 -11.75 11.72 17.73
CA VAL A 94 -12.67 12.50 18.58
C VAL A 94 -14.10 12.10 18.24
N GLN A 95 -14.79 11.47 19.19
CA GLN A 95 -16.14 10.91 18.99
C GLN A 95 -17.16 11.96 18.53
N ASP A 96 -17.10 13.17 19.13
CA ASP A 96 -18.00 14.27 18.78
C ASP A 96 -17.86 14.70 17.32
N LEU A 97 -16.69 14.51 16.71
CA LEU A 97 -16.42 14.86 15.31
C LEU A 97 -16.72 13.72 14.33
N VAL A 98 -17.07 12.52 14.82
CA VAL A 98 -17.38 11.38 13.94
C VAL A 98 -18.68 11.63 13.18
N GLN A 99 -19.69 12.21 13.86
CA GLN A 99 -21.02 12.48 13.31
C GLN A 99 -21.17 13.87 12.67
N ASP A 100 -20.19 14.76 12.85
CA ASP A 100 -20.22 16.09 12.26
C ASP A 100 -20.11 16.01 10.72
N THR A 101 -21.08 16.59 10.02
CA THR A 101 -21.19 16.50 8.56
C THR A 101 -20.08 17.26 7.83
N ALA A 102 -19.60 18.37 8.40
CA ALA A 102 -18.50 19.14 7.83
C ALA A 102 -17.18 18.36 7.98
N VAL A 103 -16.93 17.77 9.15
CA VAL A 103 -15.76 16.93 9.37
C VAL A 103 -15.81 15.66 8.51
N GLN A 104 -16.96 15.03 8.37
CA GLN A 104 -17.16 13.89 7.46
C GLN A 104 -16.83 14.26 6.01
N PHE A 105 -17.26 15.44 5.57
CA PHE A 105 -16.95 15.93 4.24
C PHE A 105 -15.44 16.11 4.05
N GLU A 106 -14.77 16.81 4.96
CA GLU A 106 -13.32 17.06 4.86
C GLU A 106 -12.50 15.77 4.99
N ARG A 107 -12.95 14.84 5.83
CA ARG A 107 -12.34 13.51 5.95
C ARG A 107 -12.45 12.72 4.65
N THR A 108 -13.64 12.67 4.06
CA THR A 108 -13.85 12.01 2.76
C THR A 108 -13.03 12.68 1.68
N ALA A 109 -12.97 14.03 1.67
CA ALA A 109 -12.14 14.78 0.75
C ALA A 109 -10.66 14.42 0.89
N LEU A 110 -10.14 14.30 2.12
CA LEU A 110 -8.76 13.89 2.38
C LEU A 110 -8.48 12.46 1.92
N THR A 111 -9.32 11.48 2.29
CA THR A 111 -9.05 10.06 2.03
C THR A 111 -9.32 9.65 0.58
N SER A 112 -10.17 10.37 -0.15
CA SER A 112 -10.44 10.13 -1.58
C SER A 112 -9.64 11.03 -2.53
N SER A 113 -8.79 11.90 -1.98
CA SER A 113 -7.96 12.83 -2.77
C SER A 113 -6.83 12.11 -3.51
N GLU A 114 -6.46 12.65 -4.68
CA GLU A 114 -5.23 12.26 -5.39
C GLU A 114 -3.98 12.85 -4.71
N GLU A 115 -4.19 13.91 -3.94
CA GLU A 115 -3.20 14.62 -3.14
C GLU A 115 -2.60 13.74 -2.05
N LEU A 116 -3.40 12.90 -1.37
CA LEU A 116 -2.93 12.17 -0.20
C LEU A 116 -1.80 11.16 -0.53
N PRO A 117 -1.90 10.32 -1.58
CA PRO A 117 -0.77 9.50 -2.03
C PRO A 117 0.47 10.33 -2.42
N GLU A 118 0.27 11.44 -3.16
CA GLU A 118 1.34 12.35 -3.55
C GLU A 118 2.05 12.96 -2.32
N LEU A 119 1.29 13.31 -1.29
CA LEU A 119 1.79 13.80 -0.01
C LEU A 119 2.63 12.75 0.71
N PHE A 120 2.16 11.50 0.79
CA PHE A 120 2.94 10.43 1.43
C PHE A 120 4.28 10.20 0.72
N HIS A 121 4.32 10.22 -0.61
CA HIS A 121 5.57 10.13 -1.35
C HIS A 121 6.52 11.29 -1.07
N ARG A 122 6.00 12.52 -1.04
CA ARG A 122 6.79 13.72 -0.73
C ARG A 122 7.26 13.75 0.72
N TRP A 123 6.46 13.28 1.67
CA TRP A 123 6.84 13.21 3.08
C TRP A 123 7.87 12.12 3.35
N TYR A 124 7.81 11.01 2.61
CA TYR A 124 8.81 9.96 2.68
C TYR A 124 10.20 10.47 2.27
N LYS A 125 10.27 11.27 1.20
CA LYS A 125 11.52 11.84 0.70
C LYS A 125 11.34 13.34 0.40
N PRO A 126 11.42 14.21 1.42
CA PRO A 126 11.19 15.63 1.23
C PRO A 126 12.26 16.24 0.30
N PRO A 127 11.89 17.24 -0.52
CA PRO A 127 12.84 17.98 -1.34
C PRO A 127 14.00 18.50 -0.47
N ARG A 128 15.22 18.18 -0.87
CA ARG A 128 16.42 18.53 -0.11
C ARG A 128 16.95 19.88 -0.56
N GLY A 129 16.86 20.88 0.31
CA GLY A 129 17.59 22.14 0.12
C GLY A 129 19.10 21.92 0.30
N HIS A 130 19.92 22.67 -0.43
CA HIS A 130 21.39 22.61 -0.36
C HIS A 130 21.98 23.27 0.91
N ASN A 131 21.13 23.60 1.88
CA ASN A 131 21.51 24.40 3.05
C ASN A 131 22.22 23.52 4.09
N ARG A 132 23.30 24.05 4.67
CA ARG A 132 24.04 23.44 5.78
C ARG A 132 23.17 23.46 7.05
N GLY A 133 22.51 22.36 7.35
CA GLY A 133 21.68 22.18 8.55
C GLY A 133 21.36 20.70 8.85
N ILE A 134 20.77 20.43 10.01
CA ILE A 134 20.30 19.07 10.38
C ILE A 134 19.31 18.61 9.32
N LYS A 135 19.68 17.53 8.62
CA LYS A 135 18.87 16.95 7.55
C LYS A 135 17.59 16.37 8.15
N SER A 136 16.45 16.99 7.85
CA SER A 136 15.15 16.38 8.14
C SER A 136 15.08 15.03 7.43
N LYS A 137 14.85 13.94 8.19
CA LYS A 137 14.55 12.62 7.62
C LYS A 137 13.13 12.55 7.04
N GLY A 138 12.35 13.64 7.13
CA GLY A 138 10.93 13.65 6.79
C GLY A 138 10.15 12.62 7.61
N ALA A 139 9.09 12.10 7.01
CA ALA A 139 8.28 11.03 7.58
C ALA A 139 8.83 9.63 7.26
N SER A 140 10.03 9.50 6.65
CA SER A 140 10.58 8.21 6.22
C SER A 140 10.54 7.14 7.30
N CYS A 141 11.02 7.47 8.50
CA CYS A 141 11.04 6.52 9.63
C CYS A 141 9.63 6.09 10.06
N ALA A 142 8.67 7.02 10.13
CA ALA A 142 7.30 6.72 10.51
C ALA A 142 6.59 5.87 9.45
N ILE A 143 6.73 6.23 8.17
CA ILE A 143 6.14 5.50 7.03
C ILE A 143 6.74 4.11 6.90
N THR A 144 8.07 3.96 6.99
CA THR A 144 8.72 2.65 6.94
C THR A 144 8.27 1.77 8.10
N ARG A 145 8.21 2.30 9.32
CA ARG A 145 7.74 1.53 10.48
C ARG A 145 6.30 1.05 10.29
N PHE A 146 5.41 1.93 9.82
CA PHE A 146 4.04 1.58 9.50
C PHE A 146 3.95 0.49 8.42
N ALA A 147 4.71 0.64 7.33
CA ALA A 147 4.73 -0.33 6.24
C ALA A 147 5.24 -1.70 6.70
N LEU A 148 6.28 -1.76 7.53
CA LEU A 148 6.81 -3.01 8.08
C LEU A 148 5.83 -3.69 9.03
N ASP A 149 5.13 -2.92 9.87
CA ASP A 149 4.09 -3.44 10.76
C ASP A 149 2.94 -4.04 9.96
N TRP A 150 2.49 -3.33 8.92
CA TRP A 150 1.46 -3.83 8.00
C TRP A 150 1.87 -5.11 7.28
N VAL A 151 3.07 -5.14 6.68
CA VAL A 151 3.59 -6.35 6.01
C VAL A 151 3.72 -7.50 7.00
N GLY A 152 4.17 -7.25 8.22
CA GLY A 152 4.21 -8.26 9.28
C GLY A 152 2.83 -8.85 9.59
N ASN A 153 1.79 -8.01 9.67
CA ASN A 153 0.42 -8.45 9.88
C ASN A 153 -0.11 -9.31 8.72
N VAL A 154 0.12 -8.88 7.48
CA VAL A 154 -0.26 -9.65 6.28
C VAL A 154 0.45 -11.01 6.27
N VAL A 155 1.76 -11.02 6.48
CA VAL A 155 2.56 -12.26 6.52
C VAL A 155 2.10 -13.20 7.63
N ASN A 156 1.79 -12.69 8.82
CA ASN A 156 1.25 -13.51 9.92
C ASN A 156 -0.14 -14.08 9.58
N GLN A 157 -0.99 -13.30 8.93
CA GLN A 157 -2.30 -13.75 8.47
C GLN A 157 -2.15 -14.89 7.44
N GLU A 158 -1.31 -14.72 6.42
CA GLU A 158 -1.05 -15.77 5.42
C GLU A 158 -0.42 -17.03 6.05
N MET A 159 0.54 -16.86 6.96
CA MET A 159 1.14 -17.98 7.69
C MET A 159 0.13 -18.75 8.55
N SER A 160 -0.90 -18.08 9.09
CA SER A 160 -1.96 -18.76 9.85
C SER A 160 -2.79 -19.68 8.95
N VAL A 161 -3.05 -19.29 7.70
CA VAL A 161 -3.77 -20.10 6.71
C VAL A 161 -2.93 -21.30 6.29
N VAL A 162 -1.64 -21.09 5.99
CA VAL A 162 -0.70 -22.17 5.65
C VAL A 162 -0.55 -23.16 6.81
N GLY A 163 -0.51 -22.65 8.05
CA GLY A 163 -0.42 -23.48 9.25
C GLY A 163 -1.65 -24.35 9.48
N ILE A 164 -2.85 -23.91 9.09
CA ILE A 164 -4.07 -24.73 9.13
C ILE A 164 -3.98 -25.86 8.10
N GLY A 165 -3.65 -25.54 6.84
CA GLY A 165 -3.51 -26.55 5.79
C GLY A 165 -2.41 -27.58 6.07
N ALA A 166 -1.29 -27.16 6.69
CA ALA A 166 -0.23 -28.07 7.10
C ALA A 166 -0.64 -29.03 8.23
N ARG A 167 -1.50 -28.58 9.15
CA ARG A 167 -2.03 -29.41 10.25
C ARG A 167 -3.07 -30.42 9.75
N GLU A 168 -3.96 -29.99 8.85
CA GLU A 168 -4.94 -30.89 8.22
C GLU A 168 -4.25 -31.97 7.39
N SER A 169 -3.20 -31.61 6.66
CA SER A 169 -2.39 -32.56 5.90
C SER A 169 -1.66 -33.55 6.82
N THR A 170 -1.02 -33.07 7.90
CA THR A 170 -0.30 -33.94 8.85
C THR A 170 -1.23 -34.88 9.63
N ASP A 171 -2.41 -34.41 10.04
CA ASP A 171 -3.43 -35.23 10.68
C ASP A 171 -3.97 -36.32 9.72
N ALA A 172 -4.11 -36.01 8.43
CA ALA A 172 -4.48 -37.00 7.42
C ALA A 172 -3.40 -38.08 7.23
N VAL A 173 -2.11 -37.72 7.20
CA VAL A 173 -1.03 -38.71 7.08
C VAL A 173 -0.91 -39.56 8.34
N VAL A 174 -1.09 -38.98 9.52
CA VAL A 174 -1.07 -39.71 10.80
C VAL A 174 -2.28 -40.65 10.93
N SER A 175 -3.46 -40.22 10.48
CA SER A 175 -4.66 -41.07 10.46
C SER A 175 -4.52 -42.25 9.49
N LEU A 176 -3.96 -42.03 8.29
CA LEU A 176 -3.66 -43.10 7.33
C LEU A 176 -2.58 -44.06 7.85
N ALA A 177 -1.55 -43.54 8.52
CA ALA A 177 -0.52 -44.37 9.14
C ALA A 177 -1.08 -45.25 10.26
N SER A 178 -2.01 -44.73 11.07
CA SER A 178 -2.65 -45.48 12.16
C SER A 178 -3.54 -46.62 11.62
N LEU A 179 -4.38 -46.35 10.61
CA LEU A 179 -5.19 -47.37 9.93
C LEU A 179 -4.35 -48.51 9.32
N ARG A 180 -3.13 -48.20 8.88
CA ARG A 180 -2.23 -49.16 8.24
C ARG A 180 -1.48 -50.06 9.23
N VAL A 181 -1.32 -49.60 10.48
CA VAL A 181 -0.74 -50.40 11.58
C VAL A 181 -1.75 -51.41 12.10
N ASP A 182 -3.02 -51.00 12.23
CA ASP A 182 -4.09 -51.87 12.74
C ASP A 182 -4.37 -53.04 11.78
N HIS A 183 -4.37 -52.80 10.46
CA HIS A 183 -4.54 -53.87 9.46
C HIS A 183 -3.39 -54.89 9.43
N LYS A 184 -2.18 -54.49 9.81
CA LYS A 184 -1.01 -55.39 9.81
C LYS A 184 -0.97 -56.28 11.05
N ALA A 185 -1.60 -55.85 12.15
CA ALA A 185 -1.70 -56.64 13.38
C ALA A 185 -2.75 -57.77 13.28
N GLU A 186 -3.76 -57.63 12.43
CA GLU A 186 -4.77 -58.68 12.20
C GLU A 186 -4.29 -59.79 11.24
N GLU A 187 -3.35 -59.49 10.34
CA GLU A 187 -2.82 -60.45 9.35
C GLU A 187 -1.76 -61.41 9.94
N GLU A 188 -1.19 -61.10 11.12
CA GLU A 188 -0.15 -61.91 11.80
C GLU A 188 -0.74 -62.91 12.83
N GLN A 189 -2.07 -62.98 12.96
CA GLN A 189 -2.77 -63.92 13.87
C GLN A 189 -3.58 -65.02 13.14
N ALA A 190 -3.51 -65.10 11.80
CA ALA A 190 -4.14 -66.14 10.98
C ALA A 190 -3.11 -67.14 10.44
#